data_AF-C0JZY1-F1
#
_entry.id   AF-C0JZY1-F1
#
_cell.length_a   1.000
_cell.length_b   1.000
_cell.length_c   1.000
_cell.angle_alpha   90.00
_cell.angle_beta   90.00
_cell.angle_gamma   90.00
#
_symmetry.space_group_name_H-M   'P 1'
#
loop_
_entity.id
_entity.type
_entity.pdbx_description
1 polymer ?
#
loop_
_entity_poly.entity_id
_entity_poly.type
_entity_poly.pdbx_seq_one_letter_code
_entity_poly.pdbx_strand_id
1 'polypeptide(L)'
;MQATKTIHPRKFPIGKATWISLGVTVLVIILMASCCTTIDSAAVGIKFKKWSSNAELRGGVEGTCRGWVWYNPITESIFEYPTYIQRVTYEPFTVNPKDAAIFSMTPTLAYQIDENKAVDIFVKYRKPVRELEMGYINTCIFEAYRTCANNYTSDELMANRAKFETEVRARLDESMNAEGFIVREFTTKIDPPASLTEAINAKNEAVQNALKAENKVKEAEAEAKIAIAKAKGEAEAQKITGDGEAYYNRVVAASLNALLVQQYAIEKWNGELPTYNGSNALPFINLSK
;
A
#
# COMPACT_ATOMS: atom_id res chain seq x y z
N MET A 1 -77.88 17.52 -60.99
CA MET A 1 -76.70 17.70 -61.87
C MET A 1 -75.66 18.51 -61.11
N GLN A 2 -74.72 17.84 -60.45
CA GLN A 2 -73.58 18.47 -59.78
C GLN A 2 -72.36 18.35 -60.70
N ALA A 3 -71.75 19.48 -61.06
CA ALA A 3 -70.48 19.51 -61.77
C ALA A 3 -69.34 19.70 -60.75
N THR A 4 -68.63 18.62 -60.46
CA THR A 4 -67.43 18.56 -59.63
C THR A 4 -66.28 19.28 -60.35
N LYS A 5 -65.90 20.45 -59.84
CA LYS A 5 -64.72 21.21 -60.31
C LYS A 5 -63.46 20.55 -59.73
N THR A 6 -62.77 19.77 -60.54
CA THR A 6 -61.50 19.12 -60.19
C THR A 6 -60.39 20.16 -60.01
N ILE A 7 -59.86 20.27 -58.80
CA ILE A 7 -58.69 21.11 -58.48
C ILE A 7 -57.45 20.33 -58.97
N HIS A 8 -56.81 20.81 -60.03
CA HIS A 8 -55.51 20.31 -60.48
C HIS A 8 -54.41 20.69 -59.47
N PRO A 9 -53.59 19.76 -58.97
CA PRO A 9 -52.40 20.11 -58.20
C PRO A 9 -51.38 20.78 -59.14
N ARG A 10 -51.02 22.03 -58.86
CA ARG A 10 -49.91 22.72 -59.54
C ARG A 10 -48.62 21.93 -59.26
N LYS A 11 -48.20 21.10 -60.22
CA LYS A 11 -46.86 20.50 -60.24
C LYS A 11 -45.87 21.64 -60.46
N PHE A 12 -45.19 22.08 -59.40
CA PHE A 12 -44.02 22.94 -59.55
C PHE A 12 -42.96 22.15 -60.33
N PRO A 13 -42.51 22.62 -61.51
CA PRO A 13 -41.45 21.95 -62.23
C PRO A 13 -40.17 22.10 -61.40
N ILE A 14 -39.71 21.00 -60.80
CA ILE A 14 -38.44 20.92 -60.08
C ILE A 14 -37.33 21.03 -61.13
N GLY A 15 -37.01 22.26 -61.52
CA GLY A 15 -35.99 22.55 -62.52
C GLY A 15 -34.59 22.20 -62.01
N LYS A 16 -33.63 22.02 -62.91
CA LYS A 16 -32.22 21.77 -62.54
C LYS A 16 -31.69 22.82 -61.53
N ALA A 17 -32.21 24.05 -61.60
CA ALA A 17 -31.89 25.13 -60.66
C ALA A 17 -32.30 24.84 -59.20
N THR A 18 -33.42 24.14 -58.95
CA THR A 18 -33.84 23.81 -57.58
C THR A 18 -33.03 22.66 -56.98
N TRP A 19 -32.50 21.75 -57.82
CA TRP A 19 -31.55 20.73 -57.37
C TRP A 19 -30.17 21.30 -57.07
N ILE A 20 -29.73 22.28 -57.87
CA ILE A 20 -28.48 23.02 -57.62
C ILE A 20 -28.61 23.83 -56.32
N SER A 21 -29.72 24.55 -56.11
CA SER A 21 -29.92 25.31 -54.87
C SER A 21 -30.00 24.41 -53.64
N LEU A 22 -30.68 23.26 -53.72
CA LEU A 22 -30.76 22.27 -52.64
C LEU A 22 -29.38 21.67 -52.32
N GLY A 23 -28.58 21.37 -53.35
CA GLY A 23 -27.21 20.89 -53.19
C GLY A 23 -26.31 21.91 -52.49
N VAL A 24 -26.44 23.20 -52.84
CA VAL A 24 -25.70 24.28 -52.19
C VAL A 24 -26.13 24.45 -50.72
N THR A 25 -27.42 24.41 -50.39
CA THR A 25 -27.87 24.49 -48.99
C THR A 25 -27.38 23.31 -48.16
N VAL A 26 -27.43 22.09 -48.70
CA VAL A 26 -26.89 20.91 -48.00
C VAL A 26 -25.39 21.04 -47.77
N LEU A 27 -24.63 21.52 -48.76
CA LEU A 27 -23.19 21.76 -48.61
C LEU A 27 -22.88 22.82 -47.54
N VAL A 28 -23.66 23.91 -47.49
CA VAL A 28 -23.52 24.96 -46.47
C VAL A 28 -23.85 24.44 -45.07
N ILE A 29 -24.85 23.58 -44.92
CA ILE A 29 -25.19 22.95 -43.64
C ILE A 29 -24.05 22.02 -43.19
N ILE A 30 -23.47 21.23 -44.09
CA ILE A 30 -22.32 20.36 -43.79
C ILE A 30 -21.09 21.18 -43.40
N LEU A 31 -20.81 22.30 -44.10
CA LEU A 31 -19.75 23.24 -43.74
C LEU A 31 -19.99 23.87 -42.36
N MET A 32 -21.21 24.33 -42.08
CA MET A 32 -21.58 24.89 -40.77
C MET A 32 -21.48 23.87 -39.63
N ALA A 33 -21.91 22.63 -39.87
CA ALA A 33 -21.77 21.54 -38.90
C ALA A 33 -20.31 21.18 -38.64
N SER A 34 -19.43 21.37 -39.62
CA SER A 34 -17.99 21.13 -39.49
C SER A 34 -17.25 22.26 -38.74
N CYS A 35 -17.88 23.42 -38.56
CA CYS A 35 -17.30 24.58 -37.87
C CYS A 35 -17.61 24.63 -36.36
N CYS A 36 -18.30 23.62 -35.83
CA CYS A 36 -18.69 23.60 -34.42
C CYS A 36 -18.06 22.38 -33.73
N THR A 37 -17.29 22.62 -32.67
CA THR A 37 -16.90 21.56 -31.74
C THR A 37 -17.33 21.91 -30.32
N THR A 38 -17.50 20.86 -29.53
CA THR A 38 -17.78 20.97 -28.11
C THR A 38 -16.55 20.52 -27.35
N ILE A 39 -16.01 21.40 -26.52
CA ILE A 39 -14.90 21.08 -25.62
C ILE A 39 -15.51 20.71 -24.26
N ASP A 40 -15.06 19.60 -23.69
CA ASP A 40 -15.49 19.14 -22.37
C ASP A 40 -15.06 20.15 -21.29
N SER A 41 -15.86 20.26 -20.22
CA SER A 41 -15.57 21.15 -19.09
C SER A 41 -14.30 20.74 -18.33
N ALA A 42 -13.87 19.48 -18.44
CA ALA A 42 -12.65 18.95 -17.83
C ALA A 42 -11.37 19.21 -18.66
N ALA A 43 -11.51 19.88 -19.80
CA ALA A 43 -10.41 20.28 -20.67
C ALA A 43 -10.46 21.78 -20.96
N VAL A 44 -9.31 22.35 -21.30
CA VAL A 44 -9.18 23.71 -21.80
C VAL A 44 -8.76 23.61 -23.25
N GLY A 45 -9.63 24.09 -24.13
CA GLY A 45 -9.30 24.24 -25.54
C GLY A 45 -8.56 25.56 -25.76
N ILE A 46 -7.49 25.52 -26.53
CA ILE A 46 -6.74 26.70 -26.94
C ILE A 46 -6.98 26.88 -28.42
N LYS A 47 -7.62 27.98 -28.77
CA LYS A 47 -7.92 28.32 -30.15
C LYS A 47 -6.74 29.06 -30.76
N PHE A 48 -6.21 28.56 -31.85
CA PHE A 48 -5.11 29.21 -32.56
C PHE A 48 -5.33 29.22 -34.08
N LYS A 49 -4.83 30.26 -34.73
CA LYS A 49 -4.79 30.37 -36.18
C LYS A 49 -3.59 29.59 -36.72
N LYS A 50 -3.86 28.71 -37.68
CA LYS A 50 -2.85 27.90 -38.39
C LYS A 50 -1.89 28.79 -39.20
N TRP A 51 -2.41 29.88 -39.75
CA TRP A 51 -1.65 30.89 -40.47
C TRP A 51 -1.89 32.25 -39.81
N SER A 52 -0.95 32.69 -38.98
CA SER A 52 -0.96 34.02 -38.35
C SER A 52 0.41 34.67 -38.51
N SER A 53 0.45 35.85 -39.12
CA SER A 53 1.67 36.67 -39.25
C SER A 53 1.85 37.67 -38.10
N ASN A 54 0.91 37.72 -37.14
CA ASN A 54 0.93 38.71 -36.06
C ASN A 54 1.82 38.23 -34.90
N ALA A 55 2.93 38.93 -34.69
CA ALA A 55 3.89 38.64 -33.62
C ALA A 55 3.33 38.88 -32.21
N GLU A 56 2.38 39.81 -32.06
CA GLU A 56 1.75 40.14 -30.76
C GLU A 56 0.89 39.01 -30.19
N LEU A 57 0.31 38.16 -31.05
CA LEU A 57 -0.59 37.06 -30.64
C LEU A 57 0.16 35.76 -30.29
N ARG A 58 1.44 35.83 -29.93
CA ARG A 58 2.31 34.67 -29.60
C ARG A 58 2.10 33.46 -30.54
N GLY A 59 2.03 33.75 -31.84
CA GLY A 59 1.77 32.74 -32.87
C GLY A 59 0.29 32.46 -33.18
N GLY A 60 -0.60 33.43 -32.94
CA GLY A 60 -2.00 33.40 -33.39
C GLY A 60 -2.99 32.79 -32.40
N VAL A 61 -2.69 32.77 -31.11
CA VAL A 61 -3.61 32.25 -30.08
C VAL A 61 -4.68 33.30 -29.78
N GLU A 62 -5.95 32.96 -29.98
CA GLU A 62 -7.09 33.87 -29.73
C GLU A 62 -7.61 33.78 -28.30
N GLY A 63 -7.22 32.73 -27.56
CA GLY A 63 -7.55 32.56 -26.14
C GLY A 63 -7.92 31.12 -25.78
N THR A 64 -8.34 30.94 -24.52
CA THR A 64 -8.92 29.69 -24.01
C THR A 64 -10.41 29.65 -24.31
N CYS A 65 -10.91 28.50 -24.74
CA CYS A 65 -12.30 28.28 -25.06
C CYS A 65 -12.84 27.04 -24.33
N ARG A 66 -14.12 27.09 -23.93
CA ARG A 66 -14.85 26.02 -23.25
C ARG A 66 -16.26 25.88 -23.82
N GLY A 67 -16.78 24.66 -23.82
CA GLY A 67 -18.14 24.38 -24.27
C GLY A 67 -18.29 24.49 -25.79
N TRP A 68 -19.38 25.10 -26.23
CA TRP A 68 -19.68 25.25 -27.66
C TRP A 68 -18.83 26.36 -28.27
N VAL A 69 -17.94 25.99 -29.19
CA VAL A 69 -17.05 26.92 -29.85
C VAL A 69 -17.23 26.84 -31.35
N TRP A 70 -17.47 27.99 -31.95
CA TRP A 70 -17.46 28.14 -33.39
C TRP A 70 -16.05 28.49 -33.86
N TYR A 71 -15.50 27.68 -34.74
CA TYR A 71 -14.19 27.92 -35.34
C TYR A 71 -14.20 27.48 -36.81
N ASN A 72 -13.34 28.09 -37.62
CA ASN A 72 -13.21 27.69 -39.02
C ASN A 72 -12.07 26.66 -39.17
N PRO A 73 -12.35 25.38 -39.50
CA PRO A 73 -11.33 24.34 -39.61
C PRO A 73 -10.23 24.63 -40.64
N ILE A 74 -10.52 25.50 -41.62
CA ILE A 74 -9.57 25.88 -42.68
C ILE A 74 -8.53 26.85 -42.15
N THR A 75 -8.84 27.74 -41.21
CA THR A 75 -7.89 28.78 -40.74
C THR A 75 -7.49 28.61 -39.28
N GLU A 76 -8.31 27.93 -38.50
CA GLU A 76 -8.20 27.79 -37.05
C GLU A 76 -8.15 26.32 -36.68
N SER A 77 -7.48 26.03 -35.56
CA SER A 77 -7.51 24.74 -34.90
C SER A 77 -7.60 24.94 -33.41
N ILE A 78 -8.25 23.97 -32.77
CA ILE A 78 -8.39 23.91 -31.32
C ILE A 78 -7.47 22.81 -30.84
N PHE A 79 -6.69 23.12 -29.82
CA PHE A 79 -5.85 22.16 -29.11
C PHE A 79 -6.37 21.99 -27.69
N GLU A 80 -6.60 20.76 -27.25
CA GLU A 80 -7.20 20.50 -25.94
C GLU A 80 -6.14 20.03 -24.94
N TYR A 81 -6.07 20.72 -23.80
CA TYR A 81 -5.32 20.27 -22.64
C TYR A 81 -6.29 19.80 -21.54
N PRO A 82 -6.16 18.56 -21.06
CA PRO A 82 -6.91 18.08 -19.90
C PRO A 82 -6.44 18.81 -18.64
N THR A 83 -7.39 19.31 -17.83
CA THR A 83 -7.11 19.97 -16.55
C THR A 83 -7.35 19.07 -15.34
N TYR A 84 -7.85 17.85 -15.56
CA TYR A 84 -8.00 16.85 -14.51
C TYR A 84 -6.67 16.21 -14.13
N ILE A 85 -6.64 15.57 -12.95
CA ILE A 85 -5.43 14.92 -12.44
C ILE A 85 -5.11 13.68 -13.27
N GLN A 86 -3.88 13.61 -13.78
CA GLN A 86 -3.35 12.49 -14.55
C GLN A 86 -2.24 11.81 -13.77
N ARG A 87 -2.34 10.48 -13.63
CA ARG A 87 -1.31 9.66 -13.01
C ARG A 87 -0.50 8.96 -14.11
N VAL A 88 0.81 9.18 -14.07
CA VAL A 88 1.76 8.58 -15.00
C VAL A 88 2.85 7.87 -14.21
N THR A 89 3.12 6.63 -14.58
CA THR A 89 4.26 5.86 -14.09
C THR A 89 5.33 5.83 -15.16
N TYR A 90 6.54 6.19 -14.79
CA TYR A 90 7.69 6.25 -15.70
C TYR A 90 8.47 4.95 -15.70
N GLU A 91 9.28 4.76 -16.74
CA GLU A 91 10.23 3.65 -16.79
C GLU A 91 11.32 3.82 -15.71
N PRO A 92 11.85 2.71 -15.16
CA PRO A 92 12.93 2.78 -14.20
C PRO A 92 14.17 3.42 -14.82
N PHE A 93 14.75 4.41 -14.14
CA PHE A 93 16.05 4.95 -14.52
C PHE A 93 17.06 4.82 -13.39
N THR A 94 18.33 4.83 -13.77
CA THR A 94 19.45 4.68 -12.85
C THR A 94 19.92 6.04 -12.37
N VAL A 95 20.11 6.16 -11.05
CA VAL A 95 20.68 7.34 -10.41
C VAL A 95 21.86 6.93 -9.56
N ASN A 96 22.94 7.69 -9.69
CA ASN A 96 24.14 7.53 -8.88
C ASN A 96 24.13 8.59 -7.76
N PRO A 97 24.11 8.20 -6.49
CA PRO A 97 24.34 9.10 -5.39
C PRO A 97 25.84 9.40 -5.26
N LYS A 98 26.21 10.20 -4.25
CA LYS A 98 27.58 10.66 -4.02
C LYS A 98 28.63 9.54 -3.99
N ASP A 99 28.24 8.35 -3.56
CA ASP A 99 29.11 7.18 -3.39
C ASP A 99 29.11 6.24 -4.63
N ALA A 100 28.67 6.75 -5.79
CA ALA A 100 28.67 6.06 -7.09
C ALA A 100 27.88 4.73 -7.17
N ALA A 101 27.22 4.30 -6.10
CA ALA A 101 26.30 3.16 -6.13
C ALA A 101 25.19 3.35 -7.18
N ILE A 102 24.69 2.27 -7.76
CA ILE A 102 23.65 2.35 -8.78
C ILE A 102 22.32 2.02 -8.12
N PHE A 103 21.42 3.01 -8.06
CA PHE A 103 20.04 2.80 -7.61
C PHE A 103 19.09 2.88 -8.80
N SER A 104 18.14 1.95 -8.87
CA SER A 104 17.06 1.99 -9.84
C SER A 104 15.85 2.66 -9.19
N MET A 105 15.35 3.73 -9.80
CA MET A 105 14.21 4.48 -9.30
C MET A 105 13.08 4.47 -10.32
N THR A 106 11.87 4.16 -9.85
CA THR A 106 10.65 4.19 -10.67
C THR A 106 9.70 5.22 -10.08
N PRO A 107 9.67 6.46 -10.62
CA PRO A 107 8.76 7.47 -10.14
C PRO A 107 7.35 7.28 -10.71
N THR A 108 6.37 7.57 -9.87
CA THR A 108 4.98 7.76 -10.27
C THR A 108 4.55 9.17 -9.87
N LEU A 109 4.06 9.92 -10.85
CA LEU A 109 3.63 11.31 -10.68
C LEU A 109 2.14 11.41 -10.94
N ALA A 110 1.42 12.09 -10.06
CA ALA A 110 0.10 12.62 -10.34
C ALA A 110 0.19 14.14 -10.49
N TYR A 111 -0.14 14.65 -11.67
CA TYR A 111 -0.07 16.08 -11.98
C TYR A 111 -1.37 16.57 -12.61
N GLN A 112 -1.54 17.88 -12.64
CA GLN A 112 -2.62 18.57 -13.35
C GLN A 112 -2.03 19.82 -14.03
N ILE A 113 -2.65 20.29 -15.10
CA ILE A 113 -2.26 21.53 -15.78
C ILE A 113 -3.00 22.71 -15.15
N ASP A 114 -2.30 23.80 -14.83
CA ASP A 114 -2.93 25.06 -14.44
C ASP A 114 -3.58 25.72 -15.67
N GLU A 115 -4.88 25.97 -15.57
CA GLU A 115 -5.68 26.59 -16.62
C GLU A 115 -5.11 27.97 -17.04
N ASN A 116 -4.61 28.75 -16.08
CA ASN A 116 -4.11 30.10 -16.36
C ASN A 116 -2.83 30.10 -17.20
N LYS A 117 -2.02 29.03 -17.08
CA LYS A 117 -0.75 28.88 -17.78
C LYS A 117 -0.84 27.93 -18.99
N ALA A 118 -2.00 27.35 -19.26
CA ALA A 118 -2.20 26.43 -20.38
C ALA A 118 -1.82 27.06 -21.73
N VAL A 119 -2.09 28.36 -21.91
CA VAL A 119 -1.71 29.11 -23.12
C VAL A 119 -0.20 29.20 -23.28
N ASP A 120 0.52 29.46 -22.19
CA ASP A 120 1.99 29.57 -22.23
C ASP A 120 2.65 28.22 -22.52
N ILE A 121 2.13 27.13 -21.93
CA ILE A 121 2.55 25.75 -22.23
C ILE A 121 2.35 25.46 -23.71
N PHE A 122 1.18 25.83 -24.27
CA PHE A 122 0.90 25.61 -25.68
C PHE A 122 1.87 26.35 -26.59
N VAL A 123 2.15 27.63 -26.31
CA VAL A 123 3.07 28.44 -27.12
C VAL A 123 4.48 27.87 -27.11
N LYS A 124 4.95 27.41 -25.94
CA LYS A 124 6.31 26.90 -25.78
C LYS A 124 6.54 25.52 -26.40
N TYR A 125 5.59 24.60 -26.21
CA TYR A 125 5.79 23.20 -26.59
C TYR A 125 5.03 22.78 -27.84
N ARG A 126 3.83 23.33 -28.08
CA ARG A 126 2.91 22.94 -29.19
C ARG A 126 2.77 21.42 -29.39
N LYS A 127 2.87 20.66 -28.29
CA LYS A 127 2.89 19.20 -28.29
C LYS A 127 1.77 18.64 -27.43
N PRO A 128 1.26 17.43 -27.76
CA PRO A 128 0.29 16.73 -26.93
C PRO A 128 0.88 16.38 -25.57
N VAL A 129 -0.02 16.24 -24.60
CA VAL A 129 0.32 15.94 -23.21
C VAL A 129 1.23 14.71 -23.10
N ARG A 130 0.93 13.64 -23.83
CA ARG A 130 1.75 12.42 -23.83
C ARG A 130 3.23 12.65 -24.21
N GLU A 131 3.49 13.55 -25.16
CA GLU A 131 4.87 13.90 -25.53
C GLU A 131 5.54 14.78 -24.47
N LEU A 132 4.78 15.64 -23.79
CA LEU A 132 5.28 16.44 -22.67
C LEU A 132 5.63 15.57 -21.47
N GLU A 133 4.81 14.56 -21.19
CA GLU A 133 5.04 13.54 -20.16
C GLU A 133 6.37 12.82 -20.39
N MET A 134 6.56 12.25 -21.58
CA MET A 134 7.75 11.46 -21.90
C MET A 134 9.01 12.30 -22.09
N GLY A 135 8.87 13.55 -22.54
CA GLY A 135 9.99 14.44 -22.82
C GLY A 135 10.32 15.35 -21.65
N TYR A 136 9.58 16.46 -21.54
CA TYR A 136 9.90 17.54 -20.61
C TYR A 136 9.74 17.12 -19.14
N ILE A 137 8.59 16.55 -18.78
CA ILE A 137 8.30 16.16 -17.39
C ILE A 137 9.29 15.08 -16.94
N ASN A 138 9.55 14.07 -17.77
CA ASN A 138 10.55 13.03 -17.49
C ASN A 138 11.95 13.62 -17.27
N THR A 139 12.37 14.58 -18.11
CA THR A 139 13.67 15.26 -17.95
C THR A 139 13.74 16.05 -16.64
N CYS A 140 12.69 16.78 -16.28
CA CYS A 140 12.63 17.50 -15.01
C CYS A 140 12.71 16.58 -13.80
N ILE A 141 12.01 15.44 -13.85
CA ILE A 141 12.07 14.41 -12.81
C ILE A 141 13.51 13.88 -12.69
N PHE A 142 14.11 13.49 -13.82
CA PHE A 142 15.49 12.98 -13.84
C PHE A 142 16.49 13.97 -13.25
N GLU A 143 16.43 15.24 -13.65
CA GLU A 143 17.31 16.30 -13.13
C GLU A 143 17.08 16.56 -11.63
N ALA A 144 15.84 16.52 -11.16
CA ALA A 144 15.53 16.65 -9.74
C ALA A 144 16.15 15.50 -8.92
N TYR A 145 15.97 14.25 -9.35
CA TYR A 145 16.57 13.10 -8.69
C TYR A 145 18.10 13.14 -8.74
N ARG A 146 18.69 13.41 -9.90
CA ARG A 146 20.15 13.50 -10.06
C ARG A 146 20.74 14.57 -9.13
N THR A 147 20.11 15.73 -9.06
CA THR A 147 20.59 16.83 -8.20
C THR A 147 20.50 16.45 -6.72
N CYS A 148 19.35 15.95 -6.28
CA CYS A 148 19.17 15.56 -4.87
C CYS A 148 20.05 14.36 -4.51
N ALA A 149 20.16 13.34 -5.36
CA ALA A 149 20.93 12.13 -5.07
C ALA A 149 22.43 12.41 -4.89
N ASN A 150 22.98 13.40 -5.60
CA ASN A 150 24.38 13.82 -5.43
C ASN A 150 24.67 14.37 -4.01
N ASN A 151 23.66 14.80 -3.26
CA ASN A 151 23.84 15.30 -1.90
C ASN A 151 23.84 14.20 -0.84
N TYR A 152 23.33 13.00 -1.16
CA TYR A 152 23.18 11.89 -0.22
C TYR A 152 24.19 10.78 -0.49
N THR A 153 24.63 10.13 0.58
CA THR A 153 25.34 8.83 0.49
C THR A 153 24.34 7.67 0.36
N SER A 154 24.81 6.50 -0.07
CA SER A 154 23.97 5.30 -0.24
C SER A 154 23.25 4.89 1.05
N ASP A 155 23.94 4.96 2.18
CA ASP A 155 23.40 4.61 3.50
C ASP A 155 22.37 5.64 3.97
N GLU A 156 22.65 6.93 3.80
CA GLU A 156 21.72 8.01 4.17
C GLU A 156 20.46 8.03 3.31
N LEU A 157 20.59 7.72 2.01
CA LEU A 157 19.45 7.60 1.11
C LEU A 157 18.49 6.50 1.60
N MET A 158 19.05 5.38 2.09
CA MET A 158 18.27 4.26 2.60
C MET A 158 17.70 4.50 4.00
N ALA A 159 18.43 5.18 4.88
CA ALA A 159 17.96 5.54 6.21
C ALA A 159 16.90 6.65 6.18
N ASN A 160 17.08 7.67 5.33
CA ASN A 160 16.28 8.89 5.31
C ASN A 160 15.48 9.06 4.02
N ARG A 161 14.90 7.97 3.50
CA ARG A 161 14.12 7.96 2.24
C ARG A 161 13.03 9.05 2.20
N ALA A 162 12.29 9.21 3.29
CA ALA A 162 11.20 10.21 3.34
C ALA A 162 11.70 11.65 3.20
N LYS A 163 12.89 11.96 3.76
CA LYS A 163 13.51 13.28 3.64
C LYS A 163 13.96 13.53 2.20
N PHE A 164 14.59 12.52 1.59
CA PHE A 164 14.98 12.57 0.18
C PHE A 164 13.78 12.81 -0.74
N GLU A 165 12.69 12.06 -0.58
CA GLU A 165 11.47 12.25 -1.37
C GLU A 165 10.84 13.64 -1.19
N THR A 166 10.90 14.20 0.02
CA THR A 166 10.39 15.55 0.30
C THR A 166 11.23 16.62 -0.41
N GLU A 167 12.55 16.48 -0.41
CA GLU A 167 13.46 17.40 -1.10
C GLU A 167 13.30 17.32 -2.62
N VAL A 168 13.20 16.10 -3.18
CA VAL A 168 12.92 15.89 -4.60
C VAL A 168 11.58 16.49 -4.97
N ARG A 169 10.53 16.28 -4.15
CA ARG A 169 9.21 16.88 -4.39
C ARG A 169 9.28 18.40 -4.39
N ALA A 170 9.93 19.02 -3.41
CA ALA A 170 10.04 20.48 -3.34
C ALA A 170 10.71 21.07 -4.60
N ARG A 171 11.78 20.43 -5.08
CA ARG A 171 12.49 20.86 -6.30
C ARG A 171 11.66 20.64 -7.56
N LEU A 172 10.95 19.52 -7.62
CA LEU A 172 10.04 19.20 -8.72
C LEU A 172 8.87 20.20 -8.75
N ASP A 173 8.28 20.51 -7.60
CA ASP A 173 7.19 21.48 -7.47
C ASP A 173 7.63 22.87 -7.95
N GLU A 174 8.83 23.34 -7.58
CA GLU A 174 9.36 24.62 -8.06
C GLU A 174 9.52 24.64 -9.59
N SER A 175 10.15 23.60 -10.15
CA SER A 175 10.41 23.50 -11.59
C SER A 175 9.12 23.34 -12.40
N MET A 176 8.17 22.53 -11.92
CA MET A 176 6.92 22.24 -12.60
C MET A 176 5.91 23.38 -12.47
N ASN A 177 5.80 24.03 -11.29
CA ASN A 177 4.92 25.18 -11.11
C ASN A 177 5.37 26.39 -11.94
N ALA A 178 6.69 26.55 -12.17
CA ALA A 178 7.20 27.61 -13.05
C ALA A 178 6.57 27.51 -14.45
N GLU A 179 6.53 26.30 -15.02
CA GLU A 179 5.95 26.03 -16.33
C GLU A 179 4.42 25.89 -16.33
N GLY A 180 3.79 25.73 -15.16
CA GLY A 180 2.33 25.62 -15.03
C GLY A 180 1.78 24.20 -14.90
N PHE A 181 2.63 23.25 -14.52
CA PHE A 181 2.21 21.93 -14.08
C PHE A 181 2.16 21.88 -12.55
N ILE A 182 1.02 21.52 -12.00
CA ILE A 182 0.83 21.41 -10.56
C ILE A 182 0.95 19.92 -10.19
N VAL A 183 1.94 19.61 -9.37
CA VAL A 183 2.13 18.27 -8.80
C VAL A 183 1.15 18.07 -7.64
N ARG A 184 0.45 16.93 -7.61
CA ARG A 184 -0.49 16.57 -6.54
C ARG A 184 0.04 15.45 -5.67
N GLU A 185 0.55 14.41 -6.31
CA GLU A 185 1.09 13.24 -5.64
C GLU A 185 2.37 12.84 -6.34
N PHE A 186 3.37 12.44 -5.56
CA PHE A 186 4.65 11.98 -6.08
C PHE A 186 5.14 10.87 -5.20
N THR A 187 5.36 9.70 -5.80
CA THR A 187 5.78 8.49 -5.09
C THR A 187 6.92 7.83 -5.84
N THR A 188 7.95 7.43 -5.12
CA THR A 188 9.11 6.75 -5.71
C THR A 188 9.19 5.33 -5.23
N LYS A 189 9.40 4.39 -6.15
CA LYS A 189 9.94 3.09 -5.78
C LYS A 189 11.45 3.12 -5.96
N ILE A 190 12.20 2.95 -4.87
CA ILE A 190 13.67 2.90 -4.87
C ILE A 190 14.09 1.44 -4.68
N ASP A 191 14.66 0.86 -5.73
CA ASP A 191 15.21 -0.50 -5.71
C ASP A 191 16.74 -0.43 -5.49
N PRO A 192 17.27 -0.95 -4.35
CA PRO A 192 18.71 -0.99 -4.08
C PRO A 192 19.46 -1.90 -5.07
N PRO A 193 20.79 -1.73 -5.22
CA PRO A 193 21.58 -2.72 -5.95
C PRO A 193 21.47 -4.10 -5.27
N ALA A 194 21.55 -5.17 -6.07
CA ALA A 194 21.38 -6.55 -5.59
C ALA A 194 22.34 -6.88 -4.44
N SER A 195 23.61 -6.46 -4.55
CA SER A 195 24.62 -6.66 -3.51
C SER A 195 24.27 -6.01 -2.17
N LEU A 196 23.66 -4.81 -2.17
CA LEU A 196 23.23 -4.15 -0.93
C LEU A 196 22.00 -4.84 -0.34
N THR A 197 21.09 -5.28 -1.20
CA THR A 197 19.90 -6.04 -0.77
C THR A 197 20.30 -7.35 -0.09
N GLU A 198 21.26 -8.08 -0.65
CA GLU A 198 21.83 -9.28 -0.05
C GLU A 198 22.48 -8.99 1.30
N ALA A 199 23.30 -7.94 1.40
CA ALA A 199 23.95 -7.55 2.65
C ALA A 199 22.94 -7.16 3.75
N ILE A 200 21.88 -6.40 3.39
CA ILE A 200 20.80 -6.04 4.31
C ILE A 200 20.04 -7.30 4.76
N ASN A 201 19.71 -8.19 3.84
CA ASN A 201 19.02 -9.43 4.16
C ASN A 201 19.86 -10.33 5.08
N ALA A 202 21.16 -10.48 4.81
CA ALA A 202 22.07 -11.22 5.67
C ALA A 202 22.20 -10.61 7.07
N LYS A 203 22.28 -9.27 7.17
CA LYS A 203 22.30 -8.57 8.47
C LYS A 203 20.99 -8.76 9.23
N ASN A 204 19.85 -8.63 8.56
CA ASN A 204 18.54 -8.82 9.18
C ASN A 204 18.37 -10.28 9.63
N GLU A 205 18.82 -11.24 8.84
CA GLU A 205 18.83 -12.65 9.21
C GLU A 205 19.73 -12.90 10.42
N ALA A 206 20.92 -12.32 10.47
CA ALA A 206 21.82 -12.43 11.63
C ALA A 206 21.19 -11.82 12.90
N VAL A 207 20.56 -10.65 12.80
CA VAL A 207 19.84 -10.02 13.93
C VAL A 207 18.64 -10.86 14.37
N GLN A 208 17.86 -11.38 13.43
CA GLN A 208 16.74 -12.28 13.70
C GLN A 208 17.22 -13.57 14.38
N ASN A 209 18.34 -14.14 13.93
CA ASN A 209 18.93 -15.34 14.50
C ASN A 209 19.49 -15.08 15.90
N ALA A 210 20.14 -13.95 16.13
CA ALA A 210 20.60 -13.52 17.45
C ALA A 210 19.41 -13.33 18.41
N LEU A 211 18.35 -12.65 17.97
CA LEU A 211 17.13 -12.45 18.77
C LEU A 211 16.43 -13.78 19.08
N LYS A 212 16.37 -14.71 18.11
CA LYS A 212 15.86 -16.07 18.33
C LYS A 212 16.71 -16.83 19.35
N ALA A 213 18.03 -16.73 19.27
CA ALA A 213 18.93 -17.36 20.24
C ALA A 213 18.74 -16.78 21.64
N GLU A 214 18.63 -15.45 21.77
CA GLU A 214 18.36 -14.78 23.04
C GLU A 214 17.01 -15.19 23.63
N ASN A 215 15.97 -15.27 22.80
CA ASN A 215 14.66 -15.74 23.23
C ASN A 215 14.69 -17.20 23.68
N LYS A 216 15.43 -18.07 22.99
CA LYS A 216 15.63 -19.47 23.42
C LYS A 216 16.35 -19.58 24.76
N VAL A 217 17.34 -18.72 25.02
CA VAL A 217 18.02 -18.67 26.33
C VAL A 217 17.05 -18.24 27.42
N LYS A 218 16.26 -17.19 27.19
CA LYS A 218 15.23 -16.74 28.15
C LYS A 218 14.16 -17.80 28.40
N GLU A 219 13.74 -18.52 27.36
CA GLU A 219 12.79 -19.63 27.46
C GLU A 219 13.37 -20.77 28.30
N ALA A 220 14.61 -21.20 28.01
CA ALA A 220 15.29 -22.23 28.79
C ALA A 220 15.51 -21.82 30.27
N GLU A 221 15.83 -20.55 30.54
CA GLU A 221 15.93 -20.04 31.92
C GLU A 221 14.57 -20.03 32.63
N ALA A 222 13.50 -19.66 31.93
CA ALA A 222 12.16 -19.70 32.47
C ALA A 222 11.71 -21.15 32.75
N GLU A 223 11.96 -22.07 31.83
CA GLU A 223 11.71 -23.50 32.00
C GLU A 223 12.49 -24.08 33.18
N ALA A 224 13.77 -23.74 33.31
CA ALA A 224 14.59 -24.16 34.45
C ALA A 224 14.03 -23.64 35.78
N LYS A 225 13.59 -22.37 35.83
CA LYS A 225 12.93 -21.80 37.02
C LYS A 225 11.61 -22.50 37.33
N ILE A 226 10.80 -22.81 36.32
CA ILE A 226 9.55 -23.56 36.49
C ILE A 226 9.85 -24.97 37.04
N ALA A 227 10.87 -25.66 36.49
CA ALA A 227 11.27 -26.98 36.95
C ALA A 227 11.76 -26.97 38.41
N ILE A 228 12.56 -25.98 38.80
CA ILE A 228 13.02 -25.81 40.18
C ILE A 228 11.84 -25.51 41.12
N ALA A 229 10.93 -24.61 40.72
CA ALA A 229 9.75 -24.28 41.51
C ALA A 229 8.83 -25.49 41.70
N LYS A 230 8.64 -26.29 40.63
CA LYS A 230 7.87 -27.54 40.67
C LYS A 230 8.52 -28.57 41.60
N ALA A 231 9.82 -28.82 41.46
CA ALA A 231 10.55 -29.75 42.31
C ALA A 231 10.54 -29.33 43.79
N LYS A 232 10.65 -28.02 44.07
CA LYS A 232 10.49 -27.49 45.44
C LYS A 232 9.07 -27.69 45.97
N GLY A 233 8.05 -27.39 45.17
CA GLY A 233 6.66 -27.61 45.55
C GLY A 233 6.35 -29.09 45.83
N GLU A 234 6.89 -30.00 45.02
CA GLU A 234 6.77 -31.45 45.23
C GLU A 234 7.50 -31.91 46.51
N ALA A 235 8.71 -31.41 46.76
CA ALA A 235 9.47 -31.72 47.97
C ALA A 235 8.77 -31.20 49.25
N GLU A 236 8.23 -29.98 49.21
CA GLU A 236 7.46 -29.41 50.32
C GLU A 236 6.16 -30.17 50.55
N ALA A 237 5.44 -30.54 49.49
CA ALA A 237 4.24 -31.35 49.59
C ALA A 237 4.52 -32.74 50.20
N GLN A 238 5.59 -33.41 49.78
CA GLN A 238 6.01 -34.69 50.35
C GLN A 238 6.38 -34.55 51.83
N LYS A 239 7.09 -33.49 52.20
CA LYS A 239 7.43 -33.21 53.61
C LYS A 239 6.18 -33.00 54.46
N ILE A 240 5.24 -32.17 54.01
CA ILE A 240 3.97 -31.93 54.72
C ILE A 240 3.17 -33.23 54.87
N THR A 241 3.16 -34.06 53.83
CA THR A 241 2.48 -35.36 53.85
C THR A 241 3.13 -36.30 54.86
N GLY A 242 4.46 -36.44 54.81
CA GLY A 242 5.22 -37.26 55.76
C GLY A 242 5.11 -36.78 57.21
N ASP A 243 5.11 -35.46 57.44
CA ASP A 243 4.90 -34.88 58.78
C ASP A 243 3.47 -35.16 59.28
N GLY A 244 2.47 -35.07 58.40
CA GLY A 244 1.08 -35.40 58.69
C GLY A 244 0.89 -36.88 59.04
N GLU A 245 1.49 -37.78 58.26
CA GLU A 245 1.50 -39.24 58.54
C GLU A 245 2.24 -39.56 59.83
N ALA A 246 3.40 -38.94 60.08
CA ALA A 246 4.17 -39.13 61.31
C ALA A 246 3.44 -38.60 62.54
N TYR A 247 2.69 -37.49 62.41
CA TYR A 247 1.83 -36.98 63.46
C TYR A 247 0.64 -37.92 63.70
N TYR A 248 -0.05 -38.34 62.64
CA TYR A 248 -1.14 -39.30 62.71
C TYR A 248 -0.70 -40.60 63.40
N ASN A 249 0.42 -41.18 62.98
CA ASN A 249 1.00 -42.39 63.58
C ASN A 249 1.34 -42.19 65.06
N ARG A 250 1.90 -41.03 65.45
CA ARG A 250 2.18 -40.71 66.86
C ARG A 250 0.92 -40.60 67.70
N VAL A 251 -0.12 -39.94 67.21
CA VAL A 251 -1.41 -39.80 67.91
C VAL A 251 -2.09 -41.15 68.04
N VAL A 252 -2.11 -41.95 66.97
CA VAL A 252 -2.66 -43.30 66.99
C VAL A 252 -1.88 -44.18 67.97
N ALA A 253 -0.54 -44.20 67.91
CA ALA A 253 0.31 -44.95 68.85
C ALA A 253 0.09 -44.53 70.32
N ALA A 254 -0.06 -43.23 70.59
CA ALA A 254 -0.36 -42.73 71.93
C ALA A 254 -1.79 -43.09 72.39
N SER A 255 -2.75 -43.17 71.46
CA SER A 255 -4.13 -43.58 71.75
C SER A 255 -4.31 -45.09 71.89
N LEU A 256 -3.34 -45.87 71.41
CA LEU A 256 -3.32 -47.33 71.53
C LEU A 256 -2.95 -47.72 72.95
N ASN A 257 -3.96 -47.83 73.81
CA ASN A 257 -3.87 -48.58 75.06
C ASN A 257 -3.62 -50.06 74.74
N ALA A 258 -2.68 -50.72 75.43
CA ALA A 258 -2.36 -52.14 75.23
C ALA A 258 -3.62 -53.04 75.32
N LEU A 259 -4.61 -52.64 76.11
CA LEU A 259 -5.91 -53.32 76.22
C LEU A 259 -6.79 -53.16 74.96
N LEU A 260 -6.71 -52.02 74.27
CA LEU A 260 -7.46 -51.71 73.05
C LEU A 260 -6.87 -52.44 71.83
N VAL A 261 -5.53 -52.59 71.77
CA VAL A 261 -4.86 -53.43 70.77
C VAL A 261 -5.29 -54.89 70.89
N GLN A 262 -5.39 -55.40 72.12
CA GLN A 262 -5.90 -56.75 72.38
C GLN A 262 -7.38 -56.87 71.99
N GLN A 263 -8.22 -55.87 72.27
CA GLN A 263 -9.61 -55.85 71.82
C GLN A 263 -9.74 -55.85 70.28
N TYR A 264 -9.03 -54.97 69.57
CA TYR A 264 -9.05 -54.94 68.10
C TYR A 264 -8.47 -56.22 67.48
N ALA A 265 -7.46 -56.82 68.10
CA ALA A 265 -6.92 -58.10 67.70
C ALA A 265 -7.96 -59.23 67.87
N ILE A 266 -8.76 -59.21 68.95
CA ILE A 266 -9.85 -60.16 69.19
C ILE A 266 -11.02 -59.92 68.21
N GLU A 267 -11.40 -58.67 67.92
CA GLU A 267 -12.49 -58.34 66.98
C GLU A 267 -12.17 -58.66 65.52
N LYS A 268 -10.93 -58.42 65.06
CA LYS A 268 -10.49 -58.76 63.70
C LYS A 268 -10.03 -60.21 63.55
N TRP A 269 -9.97 -60.97 64.65
CA TRP A 269 -9.66 -62.39 64.57
C TRP A 269 -10.87 -63.14 64.01
N ASN A 270 -10.69 -63.77 62.86
CA ASN A 270 -11.71 -64.60 62.19
C ASN A 270 -11.97 -65.96 62.87
N GLY A 271 -11.48 -66.19 64.10
CA GLY A 271 -11.67 -67.44 64.84
C GLY A 271 -10.93 -68.67 64.28
N GLU A 272 -10.12 -68.53 63.22
CA GLU A 272 -9.31 -69.63 62.70
C GLU A 272 -7.89 -69.60 63.29
N LEU A 273 -7.41 -70.75 63.75
CA LEU A 273 -6.05 -70.94 64.23
C LEU A 273 -5.10 -71.06 63.01
N PRO A 274 -3.94 -70.37 63.01
CA PRO A 274 -2.92 -70.58 61.99
C PRO A 274 -2.47 -72.06 62.03
N THR A 275 -2.72 -72.79 60.96
CA THR A 275 -2.42 -74.24 60.87
C THR A 275 -0.94 -74.56 60.76
N TYR A 276 -0.07 -73.54 60.83
CA TYR A 276 1.38 -73.72 60.92
C TYR A 276 1.99 -72.63 61.81
N ASN A 277 2.34 -72.98 63.06
CA ASN A 277 3.42 -72.28 63.74
C ASN A 277 4.23 -73.24 64.63
N GLY A 278 5.50 -73.39 64.29
CA GLY A 278 6.45 -74.24 64.99
C GLY A 278 7.02 -73.54 66.21
N SER A 279 7.08 -74.30 67.31
CA SER A 279 7.91 -74.06 68.49
C SER A 279 7.85 -72.67 69.15
N ASN A 280 6.98 -72.61 70.15
CA ASN A 280 7.27 -72.02 71.46
C ASN A 280 7.35 -70.49 71.57
N ALA A 281 6.34 -69.80 71.05
CA ALA A 281 5.85 -68.55 71.63
C ALA A 281 4.37 -68.39 71.28
N LEU A 282 3.47 -68.57 72.25
CA LEU A 282 2.12 -68.05 72.13
C LEU A 282 2.25 -66.52 72.18
N PRO A 283 1.91 -65.76 71.12
CA PRO A 283 1.81 -64.33 71.27
C PRO A 283 0.57 -64.08 72.15
N PHE A 284 0.69 -63.12 73.08
CA PHE A 284 -0.40 -62.52 73.88
C PHE A 284 -0.67 -63.05 75.30
N ILE A 285 -0.03 -64.11 75.80
CA ILE A 285 -0.14 -64.48 77.23
C ILE A 285 1.25 -64.77 77.81
N ASN A 286 1.75 -63.86 78.65
CA ASN A 286 2.89 -64.12 79.53
C ASN A 286 2.37 -64.16 80.97
N LEU A 287 2.11 -65.36 81.49
CA LEU A 287 1.74 -65.59 82.88
C LEU A 287 3.01 -65.75 83.71
N SER A 288 3.52 -64.66 84.27
CA SER A 288 4.59 -64.71 85.26
C SER A 288 4.02 -64.78 86.68
N LYS A 289 3.86 -65.99 87.21
CA LYS A 289 4.28 -66.41 88.56
C LYS A 289 4.16 -67.92 88.71
#